data_AF-A0A5C7PTN9-F1
#
_entry.id   AF-A0A5C7PTN9-F1
#
_cell.length_a   1.000
_cell.length_b   1.000
_cell.length_c   1.000
_cell.angle_alpha   90.00
_cell.angle_beta   90.00
_cell.angle_gamma   90.00
#
_symmetry.space_group_name_H-M   'P 1'
#
loop_
_entity.id
_entity.type
_entity.pdbx_description
1 polymer ?
#
loop_
_entity_poly.entity_id
_entity_poly.type
_entity_poly.pdbx_seq_one_letter_code
_entity_poly.pdbx_strand_id
1 'polypeptide(L)'
;MLDIEGIRKRTDDAKHYATCPKAHNECKRCDDWFYASTNFQSVVRSFVADIEALLSDVHGSEAHRAEIRKVLGLPDSIGVVAGASLVVEARDDAKRELANTRGELDELRTRHARIVDSMESFVAALVDERFKKDHAAMIAEVHDLRTKDIEASKRMRIEINAMPETARSVFESARIEAKSKGATILRTLVDMVVNARDSGRAKLAELNTLRDECRQHLARINVLESRIASLPDAPIPMHLYCPMCHVQHVDAGEFATKSHHTHACQSCGTVWRPAIVATVGVQFLPGFKDGATLPANESTGQDGSRVEDKTKDATSANVVPNDMMQRAIVWAPDKDWRA
;
A
#
# COMPACT_ATOMS: atom_id res chain seq x y z
N MET A 1 41.20 19.73 3.27
CA MET A 1 40.72 20.72 2.27
C MET A 1 39.34 20.26 1.86
N LEU A 2 38.29 21.05 2.12
CA LEU A 2 36.91 20.64 1.83
C LEU A 2 36.70 20.46 0.33
N ASP A 3 35.99 19.40 -0.06
CA ASP A 3 35.56 19.15 -1.44
C ASP A 3 34.31 19.99 -1.78
N ILE A 4 34.52 21.30 -1.89
CA ILE A 4 33.47 22.28 -2.25
C ILE A 4 32.84 21.90 -3.60
N GLU A 5 33.63 21.35 -4.51
CA GLU A 5 33.17 20.91 -5.83
C GLU A 5 32.21 19.71 -5.72
N GLY A 6 32.51 18.75 -4.84
CA GLY A 6 31.63 17.64 -4.52
C GLY A 6 30.28 18.07 -3.94
N ILE A 7 30.26 19.07 -3.06
CA ILE A 7 29.00 19.61 -2.49
C ILE A 7 28.16 20.30 -3.58
N ARG A 8 28.81 21.10 -4.43
CA ARG A 8 28.14 21.78 -5.55
C ARG A 8 27.55 20.78 -6.54
N LYS A 9 28.34 19.76 -6.91
CA LYS A 9 27.89 18.67 -7.79
C LYS A 9 26.67 17.93 -7.23
N ARG A 10 26.67 17.59 -5.94
CA ARG A 10 25.51 16.93 -5.29
C ARG A 10 24.25 17.81 -5.31
N THR A 11 24.42 19.12 -5.14
CA THR A 11 23.31 20.09 -5.21
C THR A 11 22.73 20.18 -6.62
N ASP A 12 23.59 20.20 -7.64
CA ASP A 12 23.17 20.25 -9.04
C ASP A 12 22.51 18.94 -9.49
N ASP A 13 23.00 17.80 -9.00
CA ASP A 13 22.40 16.48 -9.27
C ASP A 13 21.00 16.37 -8.62
N ALA A 14 20.80 16.90 -7.42
CA ALA A 14 19.48 16.96 -6.77
C ALA A 14 18.49 17.85 -7.53
N LYS A 15 18.93 19.03 -8.01
CA LYS A 15 18.10 19.91 -8.85
C LYS A 15 17.72 19.25 -10.17
N HIS A 16 18.65 18.52 -10.79
CA HIS A 16 18.39 17.76 -11.99
C HIS A 16 17.37 16.64 -11.76
N TYR A 17 17.50 15.89 -10.67
CA TYR A 17 16.56 14.83 -10.30
C TYR A 17 15.12 15.38 -10.15
N ALA A 18 14.96 16.53 -9.48
CA ALA A 18 13.65 17.16 -9.27
C ALA A 18 12.96 17.68 -10.55
N THR A 19 13.72 17.89 -11.63
CA THR A 19 13.22 18.51 -12.88
C THR A 19 13.39 17.62 -14.09
N CYS A 20 13.78 16.35 -13.91
CA CYS A 20 14.09 15.45 -15.01
C CYS A 20 12.83 15.07 -15.79
N PRO A 21 12.76 15.29 -17.12
CA PRO A 21 11.59 14.95 -17.92
C PRO A 21 11.51 13.44 -18.28
N LYS A 22 12.53 12.65 -17.92
CA LYS A 22 12.59 11.21 -18.16
C LYS A 22 12.16 10.45 -16.91
N ALA A 23 11.68 9.23 -17.07
CA ALA A 23 11.58 8.31 -15.93
C ALA A 23 12.96 8.17 -15.26
N HIS A 24 13.03 8.24 -13.94
CA HIS A 24 14.30 8.37 -13.21
C HIS A 24 15.27 7.19 -13.42
N ASN A 25 14.74 6.00 -13.71
CA ASN A 25 15.51 4.80 -14.08
C ASN A 25 16.04 4.79 -15.52
N GLU A 26 15.60 5.72 -16.37
CA GLU A 26 16.05 5.88 -17.76
C GLU A 26 17.05 7.04 -17.92
N CYS A 27 17.20 7.86 -16.88
CA CYS A 27 18.21 8.91 -16.83
C CYS A 27 19.39 8.44 -15.99
N LYS A 28 20.52 8.14 -16.63
CA LYS A 28 21.76 7.71 -15.94
C LYS A 28 22.14 8.64 -14.78
N ARG A 29 21.96 9.97 -14.94
CA ARG A 29 22.25 10.95 -13.89
C ARG A 29 21.30 10.85 -12.70
N CYS A 30 20.03 10.50 -12.93
CA CYS A 30 19.05 10.27 -11.87
C CYS A 30 19.25 8.91 -11.20
N ASP A 31 19.62 7.88 -11.95
CA ASP A 31 19.94 6.55 -11.45
C ASP A 31 21.21 6.56 -10.59
N ASP A 32 22.28 7.20 -11.07
CA ASP A 32 23.52 7.42 -10.31
C ASP A 32 23.26 8.22 -9.01
N TRP A 33 22.40 9.24 -9.06
CA TRP A 33 21.99 10.01 -7.88
C TRP A 33 21.12 9.19 -6.93
N PHE A 34 20.19 8.37 -7.44
CA PHE A 34 19.34 7.49 -6.64
C PHE A 34 20.17 6.43 -5.92
N TYR A 35 21.14 5.80 -6.59
CA TYR A 35 22.07 4.88 -5.93
C TYR A 35 23.00 5.56 -4.91
N ALA A 36 23.41 6.81 -5.18
CA ALA A 36 24.16 7.59 -4.19
C ALA A 36 23.30 8.04 -2.99
N SER A 37 21.98 8.23 -3.18
CA SER A 37 21.05 8.77 -2.17
C SER A 37 20.20 7.72 -1.47
N THR A 38 20.13 6.48 -1.95
CA THR A 38 19.52 5.33 -1.23
C THR A 38 20.25 5.02 0.08
N ASN A 39 21.44 5.62 0.28
CA ASN A 39 22.08 5.77 1.57
C ASN A 39 21.69 7.11 2.22
N PHE A 40 20.40 7.47 2.20
CA PHE A 40 19.90 8.80 2.60
C PHE A 40 20.33 9.17 4.02
N GLN A 41 20.37 8.20 4.94
CA GLN A 41 20.92 8.41 6.28
C GLN A 41 22.43 8.66 6.29
N SER A 42 23.21 8.05 5.40
CA SER A 42 24.64 8.35 5.24
C SER A 42 24.85 9.74 4.64
N VAL A 43 24.02 10.16 3.68
CA VAL A 43 24.09 11.50 3.09
C VAL A 43 23.66 12.57 4.10
N VAL A 44 22.59 12.34 4.85
CA VAL A 44 22.15 13.26 5.93
C VAL A 44 23.17 13.28 7.06
N ARG A 45 23.71 12.13 7.50
CA ARG A 45 24.77 12.10 8.54
C ARG A 45 26.04 12.78 8.06
N SER A 46 26.47 12.57 6.81
CA SER A 46 27.63 13.25 6.23
C SER A 46 27.37 14.75 6.13
N PHE A 47 26.18 15.16 5.69
CA PHE A 47 25.83 16.57 5.57
C PHE A 47 25.74 17.27 6.94
N VAL A 48 25.16 16.62 7.94
CA VAL A 48 25.12 17.12 9.33
C VAL A 48 26.53 17.19 9.90
N ALA A 49 27.36 16.16 9.71
CA ALA A 49 28.76 16.16 10.14
C ALA A 49 29.59 17.24 9.42
N ASP A 50 29.36 17.47 8.13
CA ASP A 50 30.01 18.52 7.35
C ASP A 50 29.59 19.91 7.85
N ILE A 51 28.31 20.11 8.21
CA ILE A 51 27.82 21.36 8.83
C ILE A 51 28.42 21.56 10.22
N GLU A 52 28.50 20.53 11.05
CA GLU A 52 29.10 20.60 12.39
C GLU A 52 30.61 20.88 12.32
N ALA A 53 31.32 20.27 11.37
CA ALA A 53 32.72 20.57 11.09
C ALA A 53 32.90 22.02 10.62
N LEU A 54 32.03 22.52 9.72
CA LEU A 54 31.99 23.91 9.30
C LEU A 54 31.77 24.87 10.48
N LEU A 55 30.83 24.55 11.38
CA LEU A 55 30.56 25.34 12.58
C LEU A 55 31.71 25.29 13.59
N SER A 56 32.44 24.17 13.66
CA SER A 56 33.61 24.00 14.52
C SER A 56 34.82 24.82 14.03
N ASP A 57 35.06 24.83 12.71
CA ASP A 57 36.19 25.53 12.08
C ASP A 57 35.98 27.05 12.01
N VAL A 58 34.74 27.52 11.95
CA VAL A 58 34.44 28.95 12.12
C VAL A 58 34.77 29.34 13.57
N HIS A 59 35.87 30.08 13.75
CA HIS A 59 36.30 30.72 15.01
C HIS A 59 35.36 31.88 15.42
N GLY A 60 34.04 31.69 15.29
CA GLY A 60 33.02 32.61 15.75
C GLY A 60 32.61 32.29 17.18
N SER A 61 32.22 33.33 17.94
CA SER A 61 31.57 33.16 19.24
C SER A 61 30.32 32.28 19.10
N GLU A 62 29.86 31.71 20.20
CA GLU A 62 28.64 30.88 20.26
C GLU A 62 27.42 31.58 19.62
N ALA A 63 27.36 32.91 19.71
CA ALA A 63 26.35 33.74 19.04
C ALA A 63 26.39 33.65 17.50
N HIS A 64 27.59 33.54 16.91
CA HIS A 64 27.76 33.39 15.46
C HIS A 64 27.28 32.01 14.99
N ARG A 65 27.53 30.96 15.80
CA ARG A 65 27.03 29.60 15.53
C ARG A 65 25.50 29.53 15.63
N ALA A 66 24.91 30.24 16.60
CA ALA A 66 23.45 30.35 16.75
C ALA A 66 22.81 31.06 15.55
N GLU A 67 23.40 32.15 15.06
CA GLU A 67 22.88 32.86 13.89
C GLU A 67 22.98 32.01 12.60
N ILE A 68 24.07 31.25 12.41
CA ILE A 68 24.18 30.31 11.28
C ILE A 68 23.10 29.22 11.36
N ARG A 69 22.84 28.64 12.55
CA ARG A 69 21.76 27.66 12.73
C ARG A 69 20.39 28.25 12.42
N LYS A 70 20.14 29.48 12.85
CA LYS A 70 18.90 30.22 12.56
C LYS A 70 18.71 30.48 11.07
N VAL A 71 19.77 30.86 10.35
CA VAL A 71 19.74 31.03 8.89
C VAL A 71 19.48 29.72 8.16
N LEU A 72 19.97 28.59 8.70
CA LEU A 72 19.75 27.25 8.16
C LEU A 72 18.46 26.56 8.64
N GLY A 73 17.70 27.17 9.55
CA GLY A 73 16.49 26.59 10.13
C GLY A 73 16.74 25.37 11.02
N LEU A 74 17.92 25.23 11.61
CA LEU A 74 18.28 24.13 12.50
C LEU A 74 17.87 24.44 13.95
N PRO A 75 17.34 23.47 14.72
CA PRO A 75 16.97 23.67 16.12
C PRO A 75 18.20 23.97 17.00
N ASP A 76 17.99 24.76 18.07
CA ASP A 76 19.06 25.25 18.96
C ASP A 76 19.81 24.12 19.69
N SER A 77 19.17 22.96 19.85
CA SER A 77 19.82 21.71 20.26
C SER A 77 19.16 20.51 19.58
N ILE A 78 19.95 19.69 18.88
CA ILE A 78 19.55 18.31 18.54
C ILE A 78 19.94 17.46 19.75
N GLY A 79 19.12 17.53 20.81
CA GLY A 79 19.29 16.60 21.93
C GLY A 79 19.00 15.18 21.47
N VAL A 80 19.75 14.19 21.98
CA VAL A 80 19.54 12.74 21.68
C VAL A 80 18.07 12.33 21.87
N VAL A 81 17.38 12.95 22.82
CA VAL A 81 15.95 12.74 23.11
C VAL A 81 15.04 13.22 21.96
N ALA A 82 15.37 14.34 21.31
CA ALA A 82 14.62 14.83 20.16
C ALA A 82 14.78 13.90 18.94
N GLY A 83 15.97 13.31 18.77
CA GLY A 83 16.23 12.33 17.72
C GLY A 83 15.39 11.05 17.85
N ALA A 84 15.22 10.53 19.07
CA ALA A 84 14.38 9.36 19.31
C ALA A 84 12.89 9.64 19.03
N SER A 85 12.38 10.81 19.44
CA SER A 85 10.99 11.22 19.17
C SER A 85 10.74 11.34 17.66
N LEU A 86 11.65 11.98 16.92
CA LEU A 86 11.56 12.13 15.47
C LEU A 86 11.58 10.77 14.73
N VAL A 87 12.36 9.79 15.21
CA VAL A 87 12.40 8.45 14.61
C VAL A 87 11.10 7.69 14.85
N VAL A 88 10.52 7.80 16.05
CA VAL A 88 9.21 7.17 16.37
C VAL A 88 8.10 7.80 15.52
N GLU A 89 8.05 9.13 15.45
CA GLU A 89 7.09 9.85 14.61
C GLU A 89 7.21 9.47 13.14
N ALA A 90 8.43 9.45 12.59
CA ALA A 90 8.68 9.04 11.21
C ALA A 90 8.30 7.56 10.94
N ARG A 91 8.49 6.67 11.93
CA ARG A 91 8.07 5.27 11.84
C ARG A 91 6.55 5.14 11.81
N ASP A 92 5.87 5.90 12.66
CA ASP A 92 4.41 5.87 12.74
C ASP A 92 3.76 6.51 11.51
N ASP A 93 4.35 7.58 10.98
CA ASP A 93 3.96 8.14 9.67
C ASP A 93 4.14 7.14 8.53
N ALA A 94 5.30 6.48 8.45
CA ALA A 94 5.54 5.46 7.43
C ALA A 94 4.57 4.26 7.55
N LYS A 95 4.24 3.85 8.77
CA LYS A 95 3.22 2.81 9.01
C LYS A 95 1.82 3.25 8.60
N ARG A 96 1.43 4.50 8.89
CA ARG A 96 0.15 5.07 8.42
C ARG A 96 0.10 5.11 6.90
N GLU A 97 1.16 5.58 6.25
CA GLU A 97 1.26 5.62 4.79
C GLU A 97 1.18 4.20 4.18
N LEU A 98 1.85 3.22 4.79
CA LEU A 98 1.79 1.82 4.37
C LEU A 98 0.37 1.25 4.49
N ALA A 99 -0.32 1.53 5.60
CA ALA A 99 -1.71 1.10 5.80
C ALA A 99 -2.65 1.70 4.75
N ASN A 100 -2.53 3.00 4.48
CA ASN A 100 -3.32 3.67 3.43
C ASN A 100 -3.04 3.08 2.05
N THR A 101 -1.75 2.88 1.71
CA THR A 101 -1.35 2.32 0.41
C THR A 101 -1.86 0.88 0.23
N ARG A 102 -1.90 0.07 1.31
CA ARG A 102 -2.51 -1.28 1.29
C ARG A 102 -4.02 -1.21 1.08
N GLY A 103 -4.71 -0.25 1.71
CA GLY A 103 -6.14 0.00 1.47
C GLY A 103 -6.43 0.35 0.02
N GLU A 104 -5.66 1.27 -0.57
CA GLU A 104 -5.77 1.64 -1.99
C GLU A 104 -5.55 0.43 -2.93
N LEU A 105 -4.59 -0.44 -2.60
CA LEU A 105 -4.33 -1.67 -3.36
C LEU A 105 -5.51 -2.66 -3.30
N ASP A 106 -6.17 -2.79 -2.15
CA ASP A 106 -7.33 -3.68 -2.00
C ASP A 106 -8.56 -3.13 -2.73
N GLU A 107 -8.75 -1.82 -2.78
CA GLU A 107 -9.77 -1.18 -3.63
C GLU A 107 -9.50 -1.42 -5.12
N LEU A 108 -8.24 -1.34 -5.56
CA LEU A 108 -7.82 -1.65 -6.92
C LEU A 108 -8.08 -3.12 -7.27
N ARG A 109 -7.75 -4.05 -6.38
CA ARG A 109 -8.06 -5.49 -6.56
C ARG A 109 -9.55 -5.72 -6.70
N THR A 110 -10.37 -5.03 -5.91
CA THR A 110 -11.83 -5.10 -5.99
C THR A 110 -12.37 -4.54 -7.31
N ARG A 111 -11.77 -3.46 -7.83
CA ARG A 111 -12.09 -2.95 -9.18
C ARG A 111 -11.70 -3.95 -10.28
N HIS A 112 -10.50 -4.51 -10.19
CA HIS A 112 -10.02 -5.53 -11.13
C HIS A 112 -10.96 -6.75 -11.16
N ALA A 113 -11.35 -7.28 -9.99
CA ALA A 113 -12.29 -8.39 -9.88
C ALA A 113 -13.62 -8.10 -10.59
N ARG A 114 -14.21 -6.91 -10.38
CA ARG A 114 -15.46 -6.50 -11.05
C ARG A 114 -15.33 -6.45 -12.59
N ILE A 115 -14.18 -6.03 -13.11
CA ILE A 115 -13.96 -5.99 -14.57
C ILE A 115 -13.77 -7.39 -15.11
N VAL A 116 -13.04 -8.26 -14.40
CA VAL A 116 -12.91 -9.67 -14.75
C VAL A 116 -14.29 -10.34 -14.78
N ASP A 117 -15.13 -10.17 -13.76
CA ASP A 117 -16.50 -10.71 -13.74
C ASP A 117 -17.35 -10.16 -14.90
N SER A 118 -17.19 -8.87 -15.24
CA SER A 118 -17.85 -8.26 -16.40
C SER A 118 -17.39 -8.87 -17.72
N MET A 119 -16.09 -9.18 -17.84
CA MET A 119 -15.52 -9.83 -19.02
C MET A 119 -15.93 -11.29 -19.11
N GLU A 120 -15.93 -12.02 -18.01
CA GLU A 120 -16.43 -13.40 -17.96
C GLU A 120 -17.91 -13.46 -18.31
N SER A 121 -18.71 -12.53 -17.81
CA SER A 121 -20.14 -12.41 -18.18
C SER A 121 -20.31 -12.08 -19.66
N PHE A 122 -19.48 -11.18 -20.21
CA PHE A 122 -19.48 -10.84 -21.62
C PHE A 122 -19.06 -12.02 -22.50
N VAL A 123 -17.99 -12.73 -22.11
CA VAL A 123 -17.52 -13.94 -22.79
C VAL A 123 -18.59 -15.02 -22.67
N ALA A 124 -19.20 -15.24 -21.51
CA ALA A 124 -20.29 -16.20 -21.33
C ALA A 124 -21.51 -15.85 -22.19
N ALA A 125 -21.86 -14.57 -22.34
CA ALA A 125 -22.91 -14.13 -23.26
C ALA A 125 -22.54 -14.36 -24.73
N LEU A 126 -21.26 -14.22 -25.10
CA LEU A 126 -20.76 -14.55 -26.44
C LEU A 126 -20.61 -16.05 -26.68
N VAL A 127 -20.34 -16.82 -25.62
CA VAL A 127 -19.97 -18.23 -25.63
C VAL A 127 -21.12 -19.13 -25.17
N ASP A 128 -22.30 -18.55 -24.93
CA ASP A 128 -23.54 -19.31 -24.68
C ASP A 128 -23.59 -20.49 -25.64
N GLU A 129 -23.88 -21.69 -25.12
CA GLU A 129 -23.73 -22.98 -25.81
C GLU A 129 -24.46 -23.01 -27.16
N ARG A 130 -25.50 -22.17 -27.32
CA ARG A 130 -26.13 -21.87 -28.62
C ARG A 130 -25.11 -21.39 -29.64
N PHE A 131 -24.28 -20.40 -29.33
CA PHE A 131 -23.30 -19.86 -30.27
C PHE A 131 -22.28 -20.90 -30.72
N LYS A 132 -21.84 -21.84 -29.87
CA LYS A 132 -20.88 -22.89 -30.29
C LYS A 132 -21.52 -23.99 -31.14
N LYS A 133 -22.69 -24.49 -30.73
CA LYS A 133 -23.44 -25.51 -31.49
C LYS A 133 -24.00 -24.94 -32.79
N ASP A 134 -24.37 -23.67 -32.78
CA ASP A 134 -24.94 -22.97 -33.91
C ASP A 134 -23.88 -22.34 -34.80
N HIS A 135 -22.64 -22.03 -34.37
CA HIS A 135 -21.68 -21.39 -35.29
C HIS A 135 -21.21 -22.34 -36.39
N ALA A 136 -20.92 -23.61 -36.08
CA ALA A 136 -20.59 -24.60 -37.10
C ALA A 136 -21.79 -24.91 -38.00
N ALA A 137 -22.99 -25.02 -37.40
CA ALA A 137 -24.23 -25.24 -38.14
C ALA A 137 -24.62 -24.03 -39.01
N MET A 138 -24.43 -22.81 -38.51
CA MET A 138 -24.67 -21.53 -39.20
C MET A 138 -23.64 -21.30 -40.30
N ILE A 139 -22.36 -21.64 -40.09
CA ILE A 139 -21.36 -21.64 -41.17
C ILE A 139 -21.78 -22.63 -42.26
N ALA A 140 -22.20 -23.84 -41.89
CA ALA A 140 -22.66 -24.85 -42.84
C ALA A 140 -23.94 -24.39 -43.57
N GLU A 141 -24.89 -23.79 -42.87
CA GLU A 141 -26.14 -23.25 -43.41
C GLU A 141 -25.88 -22.05 -44.32
N VAL A 142 -25.03 -21.12 -43.93
CA VAL A 142 -24.59 -19.98 -44.77
C VAL A 142 -23.88 -20.50 -46.02
N HIS A 143 -23.05 -21.54 -45.89
CA HIS A 143 -22.39 -22.15 -47.04
C HIS A 143 -23.41 -22.82 -47.97
N ASP A 144 -24.35 -23.61 -47.43
CA ASP A 144 -25.43 -24.24 -48.20
C ASP A 144 -26.34 -23.21 -48.89
N LEU A 145 -26.76 -22.17 -48.18
CA LEU A 145 -27.52 -21.05 -48.73
C LEU A 145 -26.75 -20.34 -49.85
N ARG A 146 -25.44 -20.13 -49.68
CA ARG A 146 -24.59 -19.54 -50.71
C ARG A 146 -24.48 -20.46 -51.93
N THR A 147 -24.34 -21.77 -51.75
CA THR A 147 -24.33 -22.74 -52.85
C THR A 147 -25.68 -22.74 -53.57
N LYS A 148 -26.80 -22.77 -52.84
CA LYS A 148 -28.15 -22.69 -53.39
C LYS A 148 -28.40 -21.38 -54.14
N ASP A 149 -27.92 -20.25 -53.62
CA ASP A 149 -28.02 -18.94 -54.27
C ASP A 149 -27.18 -18.86 -55.55
N ILE A 150 -25.97 -19.45 -55.55
CA ILE A 150 -25.15 -19.57 -56.76
C ILE A 150 -25.88 -20.39 -57.83
N GLU A 151 -26.45 -21.53 -57.48
CA GLU A 151 -27.20 -22.39 -58.42
C GLU A 151 -28.51 -21.74 -58.88
N ALA A 152 -29.25 -21.08 -57.99
CA ALA A 152 -30.42 -20.28 -58.34
C ALA A 152 -30.04 -19.14 -59.30
N SER A 153 -28.97 -18.41 -59.00
CA SER A 153 -28.44 -17.34 -59.86
C SER A 153 -27.97 -17.83 -61.22
N LYS A 154 -27.47 -19.07 -61.33
CA LYS A 154 -27.13 -19.70 -62.62
C LYS A 154 -28.40 -20.03 -63.42
N ARG A 155 -29.39 -20.69 -62.81
CA ARG A 155 -30.68 -21.00 -63.46
C ARG A 155 -31.42 -19.75 -63.92
N MET A 156 -31.54 -18.78 -63.03
CA MET A 156 -32.16 -17.49 -63.29
C MET A 156 -31.46 -16.74 -64.44
N ARG A 157 -30.13 -16.81 -64.56
CA ARG A 157 -29.41 -16.24 -65.71
C ARG A 157 -29.79 -16.89 -67.05
N ILE A 158 -29.99 -18.21 -67.05
CA ILE A 158 -30.42 -18.95 -68.25
C ILE A 158 -31.83 -18.50 -68.64
N GLU A 159 -32.75 -18.39 -67.67
CA GLU A 159 -34.13 -17.96 -67.91
C GLU A 159 -34.20 -16.50 -68.38
N ILE A 160 -33.48 -15.57 -67.73
CA ILE A 160 -33.39 -14.16 -68.15
C ILE A 160 -32.89 -14.05 -69.60
N ASN A 161 -31.97 -14.93 -70.02
CA ASN A 161 -31.45 -14.92 -71.37
C ASN A 161 -32.44 -15.41 -72.43
N ALA A 162 -33.48 -16.13 -72.02
CA ALA A 162 -34.57 -16.56 -72.86
C ALA A 162 -35.77 -15.57 -72.86
N MET A 163 -35.76 -14.55 -72.01
CA MET A 163 -36.87 -13.60 -71.86
C MET A 163 -36.86 -12.49 -72.93
N PRO A 164 -38.05 -11.95 -73.29
CA PRO A 164 -38.16 -10.71 -74.05
C PRO A 164 -37.52 -9.53 -73.33
N GLU A 165 -37.02 -8.57 -74.10
CA GLU A 165 -36.20 -7.45 -73.59
C GLU A 165 -36.92 -6.57 -72.55
N THR A 166 -38.24 -6.41 -72.69
CA THR A 166 -39.09 -5.68 -71.74
C THR A 166 -39.22 -6.38 -70.38
N ALA A 167 -39.27 -7.72 -70.35
CA ALA A 167 -39.29 -8.49 -69.11
C ALA A 167 -37.92 -8.50 -68.42
N ARG A 168 -36.84 -8.51 -69.20
CA ARG A 168 -35.46 -8.45 -68.70
C ARG A 168 -35.17 -7.15 -67.92
N SER A 169 -35.71 -5.99 -68.32
CA SER A 169 -35.45 -4.71 -67.63
C SER A 169 -36.11 -4.62 -66.25
N VAL A 170 -37.34 -5.12 -66.11
CA VAL A 170 -38.06 -5.21 -64.83
C VAL A 170 -37.31 -6.14 -63.87
N PHE A 171 -36.80 -7.25 -64.40
CA PHE A 171 -36.08 -8.23 -63.62
C PHE A 171 -34.71 -7.74 -63.14
N GLU A 172 -33.96 -6.98 -63.96
CA GLU A 172 -32.69 -6.39 -63.52
C GLU A 172 -32.90 -5.32 -62.44
N SER A 173 -34.01 -4.56 -62.53
CA SER A 173 -34.38 -3.57 -61.49
C SER A 173 -34.68 -4.24 -60.15
N ALA A 174 -35.47 -5.33 -60.14
CA ALA A 174 -35.72 -6.12 -58.92
C ALA A 174 -34.44 -6.76 -58.36
N ARG A 175 -33.52 -7.20 -59.24
CA ARG A 175 -32.22 -7.76 -58.84
C ARG A 175 -31.32 -6.73 -58.16
N ILE A 176 -31.30 -5.49 -58.66
CA ILE A 176 -30.55 -4.39 -58.05
C ILE A 176 -31.09 -4.09 -56.64
N GLU A 177 -32.41 -4.07 -56.47
CA GLU A 177 -33.04 -3.86 -55.16
C GLU A 177 -32.76 -5.01 -54.17
N ALA A 178 -32.80 -6.27 -54.61
CA ALA A 178 -32.45 -7.41 -53.77
C ALA A 178 -30.97 -7.36 -53.32
N LYS A 179 -30.05 -6.99 -54.22
CA LYS A 179 -28.64 -6.79 -53.89
C LYS A 179 -28.43 -5.65 -52.90
N SER A 180 -29.17 -4.55 -53.02
CA SER A 180 -29.04 -3.43 -52.10
C SER A 180 -29.50 -3.82 -50.68
N LYS A 181 -30.62 -4.55 -50.55
CA LYS A 181 -31.09 -5.07 -49.25
C LYS A 181 -30.11 -6.05 -48.62
N GLY A 182 -29.58 -7.00 -49.41
CA GLY A 182 -28.55 -7.94 -48.93
C GLY A 182 -27.26 -7.25 -48.49
N ALA A 183 -26.82 -6.23 -49.23
CA ALA A 183 -25.66 -5.42 -48.86
C ALA A 183 -25.87 -4.65 -47.54
N THR A 184 -27.09 -4.14 -47.31
CA THR A 184 -27.43 -3.47 -46.04
C THR A 184 -27.34 -4.43 -44.85
N ILE A 185 -27.91 -5.64 -44.95
CA ILE A 185 -27.86 -6.63 -43.86
C ILE A 185 -26.42 -7.03 -43.54
N LEU A 186 -25.61 -7.33 -44.57
CA LEU A 186 -24.20 -7.66 -44.39
C LEU A 186 -23.41 -6.52 -43.74
N ARG A 187 -23.68 -5.27 -44.14
CA ARG A 187 -23.04 -4.09 -43.52
C ARG A 187 -23.39 -3.99 -42.04
N THR A 188 -24.67 -4.13 -41.69
CA THR A 188 -25.11 -4.10 -40.28
C THR A 188 -24.43 -5.19 -39.44
N LEU A 189 -24.31 -6.42 -39.96
CA LEU A 189 -23.63 -7.51 -39.25
C LEU A 189 -22.13 -7.23 -39.07
N VAL A 190 -21.46 -6.70 -40.11
CA VAL A 190 -20.05 -6.30 -40.01
C VAL A 190 -19.87 -5.20 -38.97
N ASP A 191 -20.73 -4.18 -38.97
CA ASP A 191 -20.69 -3.09 -38.00
C ASP A 191 -20.87 -3.59 -36.57
N MET A 192 -21.79 -4.53 -36.33
CA MET A 192 -21.99 -5.17 -35.02
C MET A 192 -20.72 -5.90 -34.54
N VAL A 193 -20.06 -6.67 -35.41
CA VAL A 193 -18.83 -7.40 -35.07
C VAL A 193 -17.67 -6.44 -34.79
N VAL A 194 -17.51 -5.40 -35.61
CA VAL A 194 -16.48 -4.37 -35.42
C VAL A 194 -16.69 -3.64 -34.09
N ASN A 195 -17.93 -3.22 -33.79
CA ASN A 195 -18.26 -2.55 -32.53
C ASN A 195 -17.97 -3.44 -31.31
N ALA A 196 -18.32 -4.73 -31.38
CA ALA A 196 -18.02 -5.68 -30.30
C ALA A 196 -16.51 -5.86 -30.09
N ARG A 197 -15.73 -5.98 -31.18
CA ARG A 197 -14.27 -6.08 -31.13
C ARG A 197 -13.65 -4.83 -30.50
N ASP A 198 -14.10 -3.65 -30.91
CA ASP A 198 -13.53 -2.38 -30.45
C ASP A 198 -13.90 -2.12 -28.98
N SER A 199 -15.11 -2.50 -28.55
CA SER A 199 -15.49 -2.53 -27.12
C SER A 199 -14.61 -3.48 -26.30
N GLY A 200 -14.32 -4.67 -26.82
CA GLY A 200 -13.39 -5.62 -26.18
C GLY A 200 -11.97 -5.06 -26.04
N ARG A 201 -11.46 -4.36 -27.07
CA ARG A 201 -10.15 -3.69 -27.01
C ARG A 201 -10.13 -2.57 -25.97
N ALA A 202 -11.21 -1.79 -25.85
CA ALA A 202 -11.31 -0.74 -24.83
C ALA A 202 -11.25 -1.32 -23.41
N LYS A 203 -12.01 -2.39 -23.12
CA LYS A 203 -11.93 -3.09 -21.82
C LYS A 203 -10.55 -3.67 -21.54
N LEU A 204 -9.88 -4.23 -22.56
CA LEU A 204 -8.51 -4.74 -22.40
C LEU A 204 -7.52 -3.62 -22.08
N ALA A 205 -7.68 -2.44 -22.69
CA ALA A 205 -6.87 -1.27 -22.36
C ALA A 205 -7.07 -0.83 -20.90
N GLU A 206 -8.32 -0.77 -20.43
CA GLU A 206 -8.67 -0.46 -19.03
C GLU A 206 -8.03 -1.46 -18.05
N LEU A 207 -8.09 -2.76 -18.35
CA LEU A 207 -7.41 -3.79 -17.54
C LEU A 207 -5.89 -3.61 -17.50
N ASN A 208 -5.27 -3.25 -18.62
CA ASN A 208 -3.83 -3.00 -18.66
C ASN A 208 -3.45 -1.80 -17.78
N THR A 209 -4.23 -0.71 -17.82
CA THR A 209 -4.05 0.45 -16.95
C THR A 209 -4.14 0.06 -15.47
N LEU A 210 -5.19 -0.68 -15.07
CA LEU A 210 -5.34 -1.13 -13.67
C LEU A 210 -4.21 -2.06 -13.21
N ARG A 211 -3.72 -2.94 -14.09
CA ARG A 211 -2.57 -3.78 -13.80
C ARG A 211 -1.31 -2.94 -13.53
N ASP A 212 -1.10 -1.89 -14.32
CA ASP A 212 0.05 -1.01 -14.16
C ASP A 212 -0.07 -0.15 -12.88
N GLU A 213 -1.27 0.33 -12.54
CA GLU A 213 -1.56 0.95 -11.24
C GLU A 213 -1.24 0.00 -10.07
N CYS A 214 -1.72 -1.25 -10.12
CA CYS A 214 -1.40 -2.25 -9.09
C CYS A 214 0.12 -2.47 -8.94
N ARG A 215 0.86 -2.49 -10.06
CA ARG A 215 2.33 -2.63 -10.04
C ARG A 215 2.98 -1.43 -9.35
N GLN A 216 2.50 -0.21 -9.59
CA GLN A 216 3.01 1.00 -8.92
C GLN A 216 2.74 0.98 -7.41
N HIS A 217 1.53 0.59 -6.98
CA HIS A 217 1.22 0.46 -5.55
C HIS A 217 2.10 -0.59 -4.86
N LEU A 218 2.33 -1.75 -5.50
CA LEU A 218 3.24 -2.77 -4.97
C LEU A 218 4.68 -2.25 -4.83
N ALA A 219 5.17 -1.48 -5.82
CA ALA A 219 6.48 -0.85 -5.72
C ALA A 219 6.56 0.15 -4.54
N ARG A 220 5.52 0.96 -4.33
CA ARG A 220 5.42 1.89 -3.21
C ARG A 220 5.39 1.17 -1.86
N ILE A 221 4.65 0.06 -1.75
CA ILE A 221 4.63 -0.80 -0.56
C ILE A 221 6.03 -1.32 -0.24
N ASN A 222 6.75 -1.86 -1.22
CA ASN A 222 8.09 -2.38 -1.01
C ASN A 222 9.07 -1.30 -0.52
N VAL A 223 8.96 -0.08 -1.03
CA VAL A 223 9.76 1.07 -0.56
C VAL A 223 9.42 1.41 0.90
N LEU A 224 8.14 1.45 1.26
CA LEU A 224 7.71 1.75 2.63
C LEU A 224 8.14 0.66 3.61
N GLU A 225 8.02 -0.62 3.24
CA GLU A 225 8.50 -1.73 4.06
C GLU A 225 10.02 -1.67 4.28
N SER A 226 10.79 -1.34 3.25
CA SER A 226 12.24 -1.12 3.37
C SER A 226 12.58 0.08 4.27
N ARG A 227 11.83 1.19 4.16
CA ARG A 227 11.97 2.34 5.07
C ARG A 227 11.68 1.94 6.52
N ILE A 228 10.59 1.22 6.77
CA ILE A 228 10.24 0.76 8.13
C ILE A 228 11.31 -0.20 8.68
N ALA A 229 11.83 -1.11 7.85
CA ALA A 229 12.87 -2.06 8.24
C ALA A 229 14.23 -1.40 8.51
N SER A 230 14.52 -0.27 7.86
CA SER A 230 15.77 0.50 8.07
C SER A 230 15.69 1.50 9.21
N LEU A 231 14.50 1.75 9.77
CA LEU A 231 14.37 2.55 10.99
C LEU A 231 14.87 1.72 12.17
N PRO A 232 15.80 2.25 12.98
CA PRO A 232 16.32 1.51 14.13
C PRO A 232 15.17 1.18 15.09
N ASP A 233 15.19 -0.02 15.66
CA ASP A 233 14.31 -0.40 16.74
C ASP A 233 14.71 0.35 18.02
N ALA A 234 14.34 1.63 18.06
CA ALA A 234 14.46 2.48 19.23
C ALA A 234 13.71 1.81 20.39
N PRO A 235 14.37 1.60 21.55
CA PRO A 235 13.71 0.99 22.69
C PRO A 235 12.54 1.88 23.16
N ILE A 236 11.44 1.26 23.55
CA ILE A 236 10.25 1.97 24.02
C ILE A 236 10.53 2.50 25.45
N PRO A 237 10.45 3.83 25.68
CA PRO A 237 10.56 4.39 27.03
C PRO A 237 9.38 3.92 27.90
N MET A 238 9.67 3.31 29.05
CA MET A 238 8.65 2.82 29.98
C MET A 238 9.02 3.07 31.43
N HIS A 239 8.02 3.30 32.27
CA HIS A 239 8.18 3.15 33.72
C HIS A 239 8.26 1.66 34.04
N LEU A 240 9.44 1.21 34.43
CA LEU A 240 9.71 -0.17 34.78
C LEU A 240 9.87 -0.27 36.30
N TYR A 241 9.21 -1.24 36.90
CA TYR A 241 9.37 -1.56 38.32
C TYR A 241 9.87 -2.99 38.44
N CYS A 242 10.85 -3.21 39.30
CA CYS A 242 11.36 -4.55 39.54
C CYS A 242 10.24 -5.43 40.12
N PRO A 243 9.98 -6.62 39.57
CA PRO A 243 8.92 -7.50 40.09
C PRO A 243 9.23 -8.06 41.49
N MET A 244 10.50 -8.01 41.92
CA MET A 244 10.92 -8.56 43.21
C MET A 244 10.97 -7.51 44.32
N CYS A 245 11.60 -6.36 44.10
CA CYS A 245 11.73 -5.32 45.12
C CYS A 245 10.83 -4.10 44.92
N HIS A 246 10.08 -4.04 43.80
CA HIS A 246 9.20 -2.94 43.42
C HIS A 246 9.87 -1.56 43.31
N VAL A 247 11.20 -1.49 43.35
CA VAL A 247 11.95 -0.26 43.07
C VAL A 247 11.87 0.04 41.57
N GLN A 248 11.69 1.32 41.23
CA GLN A 248 11.72 1.78 39.84
C GLN A 248 13.09 1.53 39.22
N HIS A 249 13.09 0.94 38.04
CA HIS A 249 14.28 0.69 37.25
C HIS A 249 14.45 1.81 36.23
N VAL A 250 15.61 2.46 36.28
CA VAL A 250 16.01 3.50 35.33
C VAL A 250 17.30 3.03 34.67
N ASP A 251 17.27 2.84 33.36
CA ASP A 251 18.47 2.51 32.60
C ASP A 251 19.36 3.74 32.48
N ALA A 252 20.66 3.53 32.65
CA ALA A 252 21.67 4.60 32.63
C ALA A 252 22.83 4.24 31.69
N GLY A 253 23.50 5.27 31.17
CA GLY A 253 24.67 5.11 30.29
C GLY A 253 24.34 4.38 28.99
N GLU A 254 25.11 3.35 28.67
CA GLU A 254 24.96 2.58 27.43
C GLU A 254 23.59 1.88 27.33
N PHE A 255 23.04 1.42 28.45
CA PHE A 255 21.72 0.77 28.50
C PHE A 255 20.58 1.76 28.24
N ALA A 256 20.75 3.05 28.50
CA ALA A 256 19.74 4.06 28.19
C ALA A 256 19.56 4.30 26.68
N THR A 257 20.54 3.88 25.86
CA THR A 257 20.57 4.18 24.41
C THR A 257 20.57 2.94 23.54
N LYS A 258 21.04 1.79 24.05
CA LYS A 258 21.03 0.53 23.32
C LYS A 258 19.70 -0.21 23.46
N SER A 259 19.23 -0.74 22.35
CA SER A 259 18.05 -1.60 22.30
C SER A 259 18.31 -2.89 23.11
N HIS A 260 17.53 -3.11 24.17
CA HIS A 260 17.61 -4.30 25.00
C HIS A 260 16.21 -4.69 25.51
N HIS A 261 15.97 -5.98 25.71
CA HIS A 261 14.68 -6.55 26.14
C HIS A 261 14.76 -7.20 27.53
N THR A 262 15.94 -7.16 28.17
CA THR A 262 16.21 -7.78 29.47
C THR A 262 16.81 -6.72 30.39
N HIS A 263 16.21 -6.51 31.57
CA HIS A 263 16.65 -5.54 32.56
C HIS A 263 17.19 -6.24 33.79
N ALA A 264 18.20 -5.65 34.42
CA ALA A 264 18.78 -6.13 35.68
C ALA A 264 18.60 -5.07 36.77
N CYS A 265 17.93 -5.43 37.85
CA CYS A 265 17.57 -4.48 38.89
C CYS A 265 18.83 -4.06 39.65
N GLN A 266 19.13 -2.76 39.67
CA GLN A 266 20.29 -2.23 40.39
C GLN A 266 20.15 -2.35 41.91
N SER A 267 18.92 -2.52 42.44
CA SER A 267 18.66 -2.64 43.87
C SER A 267 18.78 -4.08 44.39
N CYS A 268 18.18 -5.06 43.70
CA CYS A 268 18.12 -6.45 44.19
C CYS A 268 18.78 -7.48 43.26
N GLY A 269 19.28 -7.07 42.10
CA GLY A 269 19.95 -7.95 41.13
C GLY A 269 19.03 -8.83 40.29
N THR A 270 17.70 -8.79 40.50
CA THR A 270 16.75 -9.58 39.69
C THR A 270 16.80 -9.18 38.22
N VAL A 271 16.89 -10.16 37.34
CA VAL A 271 16.84 -9.99 35.89
C VAL A 271 15.43 -10.32 35.38
N TRP A 272 14.79 -9.43 34.62
CA TRP A 272 13.45 -9.67 34.06
C TRP A 272 13.28 -9.09 32.66
N ARG A 273 12.21 -9.53 31.99
CA ARG A 273 11.83 -9.11 30.63
C ARG A 273 10.40 -8.55 30.66
N PRO A 274 10.23 -7.22 30.71
CA PRO A 274 8.91 -6.60 30.85
C PRO A 274 8.08 -6.69 29.56
N ALA A 275 8.72 -6.80 28.41
CA ALA A 275 8.06 -6.91 27.11
C ALA A 275 8.87 -7.80 26.14
N ILE A 276 8.23 -8.20 25.04
CA ILE A 276 8.89 -8.91 23.92
C ILE A 276 9.77 -7.94 23.11
N VAL A 277 9.36 -6.68 23.02
CA VAL A 277 10.09 -5.62 22.32
C VAL A 277 11.14 -4.99 23.23
N ALA A 278 12.12 -4.31 22.64
CA ALA A 278 13.11 -3.58 23.40
C ALA A 278 12.48 -2.42 24.16
N THR A 279 12.82 -2.31 25.43
CA THR A 279 12.32 -1.30 26.36
C THR A 279 13.48 -0.60 27.02
N VAL A 280 13.28 0.64 27.44
CA VAL A 280 14.24 1.38 28.25
C VAL A 280 13.51 1.95 29.48
N GLY A 281 14.02 1.64 30.66
CA GLY A 281 13.52 2.16 31.92
C GLY A 281 13.83 3.65 32.02
N VAL A 282 12.80 4.47 32.12
CA VAL A 282 12.93 5.92 32.25
C VAL A 282 12.40 6.41 33.59
N GLN A 283 12.99 7.49 34.08
CA GLN A 283 12.50 8.19 35.27
C GLN A 283 11.19 8.93 34.97
N PHE A 284 11.09 9.48 33.76
CA PHE A 284 10.00 10.32 33.29
C PHE A 284 9.61 9.87 31.88
N LEU A 285 8.31 9.72 31.63
CA LEU A 285 7.83 9.40 30.28
C LEU A 285 7.90 10.65 29.40
N PRO A 286 8.54 10.58 28.21
CA PRO A 286 8.58 11.71 27.29
C PRO A 286 7.16 12.22 26.98
N GLY A 287 6.95 13.53 27.15
CA GLY A 287 5.66 14.17 26.91
C GLY A 287 4.64 14.08 28.07
N PHE A 288 4.96 13.35 29.15
CA PHE A 288 4.14 13.36 30.37
C PHE A 288 4.62 14.48 31.32
N LYS A 289 3.68 15.20 31.94
CA LYS A 289 4.01 16.24 32.93
C LYS A 289 4.06 15.62 34.31
N ASP A 290 5.25 15.22 34.73
CA ASP A 290 5.50 14.71 36.08
C ASP A 290 5.42 15.87 37.07
N GLY A 291 4.24 16.08 37.66
CA GLY A 291 4.02 17.18 38.60
C GLY A 291 2.63 17.81 38.57
N ALA A 292 1.73 17.38 37.69
CA ALA A 292 0.32 17.62 37.94
C ALA A 292 -0.06 16.77 39.17
N THR A 293 -0.02 17.38 40.35
CA THR A 293 -0.68 16.86 41.54
C THR A 293 -2.06 16.42 41.07
N LEU A 294 -2.33 15.11 41.06
CA LEU A 294 -3.69 14.63 40.81
C LEU A 294 -4.56 15.46 41.74
N PRO A 295 -5.59 16.18 41.22
CA PRO A 295 -6.45 16.98 42.08
C PRO A 295 -6.86 16.03 43.19
N ALA A 296 -6.50 16.38 44.42
CA ALA A 296 -6.72 15.54 45.58
C ALA A 296 -8.16 15.07 45.45
N ASN A 297 -8.35 13.76 45.24
CA ASN A 297 -9.66 13.16 45.07
C ASN A 297 -10.47 13.70 46.25
N GLU A 298 -11.31 14.69 45.97
CA GLU A 298 -12.28 15.20 46.92
C GLU A 298 -13.09 13.97 47.21
N SER A 299 -12.79 13.38 48.37
CA SER A 299 -13.54 12.30 48.96
C SER A 299 -14.97 12.81 49.00
N THR A 300 -15.72 12.49 47.96
CA THR A 300 -17.15 12.70 47.91
C THR A 300 -17.63 11.89 49.08
N GLY A 301 -17.93 12.61 50.16
CA GLY A 301 -18.63 12.07 51.29
C GLY A 301 -19.95 11.54 50.76
N GLN A 302 -19.95 10.27 50.41
CA GLN A 302 -21.16 9.48 50.40
C GLN A 302 -21.53 9.27 51.86
N ASP A 303 -22.16 10.33 52.39
CA ASP A 303 -23.07 10.26 53.51
C ASP A 303 -24.02 9.07 53.30
N GLY A 304 -23.96 8.13 54.23
CA GLY A 304 -24.68 6.86 54.23
C GLY A 304 -26.16 7.03 54.48
N SER A 305 -26.89 7.69 53.58
CA SER A 305 -28.35 7.63 53.54
C SER A 305 -28.81 6.31 52.92
N ARG A 306 -28.91 5.32 53.82
CA ARG A 306 -29.65 4.07 53.70
C ARG A 306 -31.06 4.31 53.14
N VAL A 307 -31.25 4.05 51.85
CA VAL A 307 -32.59 3.80 51.28
C VAL A 307 -32.84 2.30 51.33
N GLU A 308 -33.74 1.89 52.22
CA GLU A 308 -34.28 0.54 52.25
C GLU A 308 -35.19 0.35 51.03
N ASP A 309 -34.66 -0.24 49.96
CA ASP A 309 -35.51 -0.71 48.87
C ASP A 309 -35.94 -2.17 49.16
N LYS A 310 -37.22 -2.31 49.50
CA LYS A 310 -37.92 -3.57 49.61
C LYS A 310 -38.40 -3.98 48.22
N THR A 311 -37.63 -4.80 47.52
CA THR A 311 -38.21 -5.66 46.49
C THR A 311 -37.78 -7.11 46.71
N LYS A 312 -38.81 -7.90 46.95
CA LYS A 312 -38.81 -9.35 47.12
C LYS A 312 -38.73 -10.04 45.76
N ASP A 313 -38.20 -11.26 45.81
CA ASP A 313 -38.49 -12.40 44.94
C ASP A 313 -38.08 -12.31 43.46
N ALA A 314 -36.99 -12.99 43.10
CA ALA A 314 -37.06 -14.14 42.19
C ALA A 314 -35.68 -14.83 42.05
N THR A 315 -35.68 -16.09 42.47
CA THR A 315 -34.83 -17.20 42.02
C THR A 315 -34.27 -17.09 40.61
N SER A 316 -32.95 -17.21 40.46
CA SER A 316 -32.33 -18.24 39.59
C SER A 316 -30.80 -18.22 39.74
N ALA A 317 -30.26 -19.39 40.05
CA ALA A 317 -28.84 -19.66 40.15
C ALA A 317 -28.13 -19.46 38.80
N ASN A 318 -27.01 -18.73 38.81
CA ASN A 318 -25.93 -18.90 37.85
C ASN A 318 -24.61 -18.77 38.60
N VAL A 319 -24.13 -19.90 39.09
CA VAL A 319 -22.77 -20.09 39.56
C VAL A 319 -21.88 -20.04 38.32
N VAL A 320 -21.09 -18.97 38.17
CA VAL A 320 -20.00 -18.91 37.20
C VAL A 320 -18.76 -19.46 37.91
N PRO A 321 -18.16 -20.58 37.48
CA PRO A 321 -16.89 -21.02 38.04
C PRO A 321 -15.77 -20.08 37.59
N ASN A 322 -15.11 -19.51 38.59
CA ASN A 322 -13.85 -18.80 38.48
C ASN A 322 -12.74 -19.85 38.29
N ASP A 323 -12.46 -20.23 37.04
CA ASP A 323 -11.37 -21.17 36.71
C ASP A 323 -10.64 -20.77 35.42
N MET A 324 -9.88 -19.67 35.50
CA MET A 324 -8.98 -19.26 34.40
C MET A 324 -7.62 -18.72 34.86
N MET A 325 -7.16 -19.11 36.06
CA MET A 325 -5.77 -18.95 36.47
C MET A 325 -5.15 -20.30 36.80
N GLN A 326 -4.51 -20.91 35.80
CA GLN A 326 -3.30 -21.76 35.88
C GLN A 326 -3.19 -22.63 34.62
N ARG A 327 -2.80 -22.01 33.49
CA ARG A 327 -2.08 -22.75 32.45
C ARG A 327 -0.61 -22.44 32.59
N ALA A 328 0.06 -23.28 33.39
CA ALA A 328 1.49 -23.45 33.31
C ALA A 328 1.84 -23.84 31.87
N ILE A 329 2.52 -22.95 31.15
CA ILE A 329 3.26 -23.32 29.95
C ILE A 329 4.46 -24.12 30.47
N VAL A 330 4.33 -25.45 30.45
CA VAL A 330 5.46 -26.36 30.54
C VAL A 330 6.24 -26.20 29.23
N TRP A 331 7.31 -25.41 29.28
CA TRP A 331 8.30 -25.35 28.23
C TRP A 331 9.12 -26.64 28.29
N ALA A 332 8.89 -27.55 27.35
CA ALA A 332 9.75 -28.71 27.13
C ALA A 332 10.90 -28.31 26.19
N PRO A 333 12.18 -28.50 26.57
CA PRO A 333 13.29 -28.20 25.69
C PRO A 333 13.58 -29.38 24.74
N ASP A 334 13.93 -29.01 23.51
CA ASP A 334 14.78 -29.68 22.53
C ASP A 334 14.49 -31.14 22.14
N LYS A 335 14.28 -31.33 20.82
CA LYS A 335 15.08 -32.28 20.03
C LYS A 335 15.13 -31.89 18.55
N ASP A 336 16.37 -31.85 18.06
CA ASP A 336 16.82 -32.04 16.68
C ASP A 336 16.71 -30.87 15.69
N TRP A 337 17.72 -29.97 15.72
CA TRP A 337 18.08 -29.08 14.61
C TRP A 337 19.38 -29.49 13.88
N ARG A 338 19.78 -30.76 13.88
CA ARG A 338 20.87 -31.23 13.02
C ARG A 338 20.49 -32.50 12.25
N ALA A 339 20.08 -32.31 11.00
CA ALA A 339 20.34 -33.18 9.87
C ALA A 339 20.16 -32.37 8.57
#